data_AF-A0AAI8IR38-F1
#
_entry.id   AF-A0AAI8IR38-F1
#
_cell.length_a   1.000
_cell.length_b   1.000
_cell.length_c   1.000
_cell.angle_alpha   90.00
_cell.angle_beta   90.00
_cell.angle_gamma   90.00
#
_symmetry.space_group_name_H-M   'P 1'
#
loop_
_entity.id
_entity.type
_entity.pdbx_description
1 polymer ?
#
loop_
_entity_poly.entity_id
_entity_poly.type
_entity_poly.pdbx_seq_one_letter_code
_entity_poly.pdbx_strand_id
1 'polypeptide(L)'
;MSNRAYLYSLSHRPTSFEDRPETISGLSEWAYDVPFIYRLLMSGEPQLCASLISDGLDGTPVALYAISSPFEPGFTRVKRFTDIIKVLIASSAEPAANEQRAKSSSLKIMALLRRWSGMTNDSPPRSVDAEPAVTEHLSQWLDEAITFLESQRNEYLLLETIELDVMSESEPDALRGLVETEIERCRRVGEAFKALPEDITQAAHVLKNAAAEQQTAPLDVFFGLRFDDECNSVPEKPLGLGWSTVLYYHLLNREQFAEAEHEQN
;
A
#
# COMPACT_ATOMS: atom_id res chain seq x y z
N MET A 1 -22.99 -1.37 3.83
CA MET A 1 -21.60 -1.81 3.61
C MET A 1 -20.81 -0.64 3.07
N SER A 2 -19.60 -0.43 3.61
CA SER A 2 -18.75 0.71 3.27
C SER A 2 -17.78 0.40 2.12
N ASN A 3 -17.85 -0.81 1.55
CA ASN A 3 -17.10 -1.26 0.38
C ASN A 3 -15.58 -1.10 0.60
N ARG A 4 -15.07 -1.76 1.65
CA ARG A 4 -13.69 -1.58 2.12
C ARG A 4 -12.95 -2.90 2.32
N ALA A 5 -11.64 -2.84 2.14
CA ALA A 5 -10.72 -3.81 2.72
C ALA A 5 -10.32 -3.36 4.14
N TYR A 6 -10.12 -4.32 5.05
CA TYR A 6 -9.70 -4.06 6.42
C TYR A 6 -8.48 -4.90 6.78
N LEU A 7 -7.51 -4.27 7.42
CA LEU A 7 -6.27 -4.91 7.87
C LEU A 7 -6.20 -4.86 9.39
N TYR A 8 -5.90 -6.01 10.00
CA TYR A 8 -5.72 -6.19 11.43
C TYR A 8 -4.43 -6.94 11.72
N SER A 9 -3.94 -6.83 12.96
CA SER A 9 -2.98 -7.77 13.54
C SER A 9 -3.65 -8.60 14.66
N LEU A 10 -3.36 -9.89 14.72
CA LEU A 10 -4.02 -10.87 15.59
C LEU A 10 -3.01 -11.74 16.35
N SER A 11 -3.38 -12.21 17.54
CA SER A 11 -2.61 -13.23 18.28
C SER A 11 -2.53 -14.58 17.57
N HIS A 12 -3.56 -14.98 16.82
CA HIS A 12 -3.59 -16.24 16.07
C HIS A 12 -4.41 -16.14 14.78
N ARG A 13 -4.26 -17.14 13.92
CA ARG A 13 -5.05 -17.28 12.69
C ARG A 13 -6.42 -17.91 12.97
N PRO A 14 -7.54 -17.25 12.63
CA PRO A 14 -8.88 -17.81 12.86
C PRO A 14 -9.17 -19.04 12.01
N THR A 15 -9.81 -20.04 12.61
CA THR A 15 -10.27 -21.27 11.94
C THR A 15 -11.78 -21.33 11.76
N SER A 16 -12.55 -20.54 12.53
CA SER A 16 -13.98 -20.30 12.36
C SER A 16 -14.31 -18.85 12.74
N PHE A 17 -15.57 -18.43 12.57
CA PHE A 17 -16.02 -17.08 12.96
C PHE A 17 -15.95 -16.84 14.48
N GLU A 18 -16.22 -17.88 15.25
CA GLU A 18 -16.21 -17.88 16.71
C GLU A 18 -14.80 -18.03 17.30
N ASP A 19 -13.81 -18.41 16.47
CA ASP A 19 -12.41 -18.55 16.86
C ASP A 19 -11.72 -17.19 17.02
N ARG A 20 -12.17 -16.43 18.02
CA ARG A 20 -11.74 -15.06 18.29
C ARG A 20 -10.33 -15.02 18.88
N PRO A 21 -9.44 -14.18 18.33
CA PRO A 21 -8.13 -13.91 18.90
C PRO A 21 -8.15 -13.34 20.32
N GLU A 22 -7.10 -13.63 21.09
CA GLU A 22 -6.89 -13.02 22.41
C GLU A 22 -6.59 -11.53 22.28
N THR A 23 -5.78 -11.17 21.28
CA THR A 23 -5.47 -9.78 20.94
C THR A 23 -5.82 -9.49 19.49
N ILE A 24 -6.41 -8.32 19.27
CA ILE A 24 -6.73 -7.78 17.94
C ILE A 24 -6.39 -6.29 17.96
N SER A 25 -5.66 -5.83 16.95
CA SER A 25 -5.52 -4.41 16.65
C SER A 25 -5.98 -4.13 15.23
N GLY A 26 -6.85 -3.14 15.05
CA GLY A 26 -7.04 -2.53 13.74
C GLY A 26 -5.73 -1.89 13.26
N LEU A 27 -5.42 -2.02 11.97
CA LEU A 27 -4.24 -1.40 11.38
C LEU A 27 -4.62 -0.34 10.36
N SER A 28 -5.53 -0.68 9.45
CA SER A 28 -6.05 0.27 8.47
C SER A 28 -7.27 -0.29 7.74
N GLU A 29 -8.00 0.60 7.07
CA GLU A 29 -9.03 0.26 6.11
C GLU A 29 -8.82 1.05 4.81
N TRP A 30 -9.31 0.51 3.69
CA TRP A 30 -9.24 1.20 2.40
C TRP A 30 -10.49 0.97 1.58
N ALA A 31 -11.04 2.02 0.98
CA ALA A 31 -12.24 1.92 0.18
C ALA A 31 -11.94 1.44 -1.24
N TYR A 32 -12.82 0.58 -1.76
CA TYR A 32 -12.90 0.11 -3.15
C TYR A 32 -11.70 -0.67 -3.72
N ASP A 33 -10.60 -0.85 -2.99
CA ASP A 33 -9.43 -1.62 -3.42
C ASP A 33 -8.61 -2.12 -2.22
N VAL A 34 -7.69 -3.04 -2.48
CA VAL A 34 -6.63 -3.48 -1.56
C VAL A 34 -5.31 -2.78 -1.93
N PRO A 35 -4.77 -1.87 -1.10
CA PRO A 35 -3.53 -1.16 -1.41
C PRO A 35 -2.29 -2.03 -1.54
N PHE A 36 -1.28 -1.49 -2.21
CA PHE A 36 -0.02 -2.20 -2.44
C PHE A 36 0.68 -2.63 -1.14
N ILE A 37 0.76 -1.75 -0.13
CA ILE A 37 1.40 -2.08 1.14
C ILE A 37 0.66 -3.22 1.87
N TYR A 38 -0.66 -3.33 1.75
CA TYR A 38 -1.40 -4.44 2.36
C TYR A 38 -0.97 -5.76 1.73
N ARG A 39 -0.93 -5.81 0.38
CA ARG A 39 -0.45 -6.98 -0.35
C ARG A 39 0.99 -7.32 0.00
N LEU A 40 1.86 -6.32 0.18
CA LEU A 40 3.25 -6.52 0.59
C LEU A 40 3.36 -7.08 2.02
N LEU A 41 2.57 -6.57 2.97
CA LEU A 41 2.46 -7.13 4.33
C LEU A 41 1.97 -8.59 4.29
N MET A 42 0.92 -8.87 3.52
CA MET A 42 0.36 -10.23 3.44
C MET A 42 1.27 -11.22 2.70
N SER A 43 2.21 -10.73 1.87
CA SER A 43 3.04 -11.55 0.98
C SER A 43 3.99 -12.55 1.66
N GLY A 44 4.15 -12.49 2.99
CA GLY A 44 5.01 -13.38 3.77
C GLY A 44 4.70 -14.86 3.56
N GLU A 45 3.47 -15.24 3.91
CA GLU A 45 2.90 -16.56 3.70
C GLU A 45 1.35 -16.46 3.73
N PRO A 46 0.72 -15.90 2.68
CA PRO A 46 -0.72 -15.67 2.69
C PRO A 46 -1.48 -16.99 2.56
N GLN A 47 -2.43 -17.19 3.47
CA GLN A 47 -3.30 -18.36 3.55
C GLN A 47 -4.76 -17.95 3.74
N LEU A 48 -5.67 -18.77 3.22
CA LEU A 48 -7.10 -18.64 3.45
C LEU A 48 -7.40 -18.92 4.93
N CYS A 49 -8.25 -18.11 5.55
CA CYS A 49 -8.75 -18.32 6.91
C CYS A 49 -10.23 -17.94 7.00
N ALA A 50 -10.86 -18.19 8.17
CA ALA A 50 -12.22 -17.72 8.40
C ALA A 50 -12.26 -16.19 8.45
N SER A 51 -13.32 -15.59 7.90
CA SER A 51 -13.64 -14.18 8.14
C SER A 51 -14.11 -14.00 9.59
N LEU A 52 -13.69 -12.91 10.20
CA LEU A 52 -14.14 -12.45 11.51
C LEU A 52 -15.20 -11.34 11.41
N ILE A 53 -15.41 -10.77 10.21
CA ILE A 53 -16.43 -9.72 9.98
C ILE A 53 -17.83 -10.30 9.86
N SER A 54 -17.99 -11.46 9.22
CA SER A 54 -19.31 -12.07 9.01
C SER A 54 -19.25 -13.60 9.00
N ASP A 55 -20.29 -14.24 9.52
CA ASP A 55 -20.55 -15.70 9.53
C ASP A 55 -21.60 -16.13 8.50
N GLY A 56 -22.09 -15.19 7.70
CA GLY A 56 -23.21 -15.42 6.80
C GLY A 56 -23.48 -14.31 5.80
N LEU A 57 -24.45 -14.57 4.93
CA LEU A 57 -25.01 -13.62 3.97
C LEU A 57 -26.52 -13.55 4.17
N ASP A 58 -27.07 -12.34 4.26
CA ASP A 58 -28.51 -12.10 4.39
C ASP A 58 -29.19 -12.92 5.51
N GLY A 59 -28.48 -13.10 6.64
CA GLY A 59 -28.96 -13.88 7.79
C GLY A 59 -28.92 -15.40 7.61
N THR A 60 -28.36 -15.88 6.49
CA THR A 60 -28.09 -17.30 6.25
C THR A 60 -26.64 -17.61 6.60
N PRO A 61 -26.37 -18.57 7.49
CA PRO A 61 -25.01 -18.99 7.79
C PRO A 61 -24.30 -19.58 6.56
N VAL A 62 -23.12 -19.08 6.26
CA VAL A 62 -22.25 -19.54 5.16
C VAL A 62 -20.80 -19.28 5.54
N ALA A 63 -19.92 -20.22 5.23
CA ALA A 63 -18.49 -20.02 5.42
C ALA A 63 -17.98 -18.87 4.54
N LEU A 64 -17.56 -17.79 5.18
CA LEU A 64 -16.91 -16.64 4.56
C LEU A 64 -15.43 -16.63 4.95
N TYR A 65 -14.61 -16.09 4.06
CA TYR A 65 -13.16 -16.22 4.16
C TYR A 65 -12.46 -14.88 4.14
N ALA A 66 -11.28 -14.88 4.73
CA ALA A 66 -10.32 -13.79 4.74
C ALA A 66 -8.92 -14.33 4.42
N ILE A 67 -7.92 -13.45 4.46
CA ILE A 67 -6.53 -13.81 4.24
C ILE A 67 -5.76 -13.60 5.54
N SER A 68 -4.96 -14.58 5.94
CA SER A 68 -4.04 -14.45 7.07
C SER A 68 -2.60 -14.76 6.66
N SER A 69 -1.65 -14.05 7.26
CA SER A 69 -0.21 -14.23 7.02
C SER A 69 0.54 -13.95 8.32
N PRO A 70 1.67 -14.63 8.62
CA PRO A 70 2.54 -14.22 9.72
C PRO A 70 2.98 -12.76 9.53
N PHE A 71 3.01 -11.99 10.62
CA PHE A 71 3.28 -10.55 10.55
C PHE A 71 4.71 -10.25 10.08
N GLU A 72 5.70 -10.93 10.65
CA GLU A 72 7.11 -10.53 10.56
C GLU A 72 7.71 -10.57 9.14
N PRO A 73 7.47 -11.62 8.32
CA PRO A 73 8.07 -11.66 6.98
C PRO A 73 7.58 -10.51 6.08
N GLY A 74 6.30 -10.17 6.14
CA GLY A 74 5.72 -9.05 5.40
C GLY A 74 6.24 -7.70 5.90
N PHE A 75 6.25 -7.51 7.21
CA PHE A 75 6.73 -6.28 7.82
C PHE A 75 8.22 -6.02 7.52
N THR A 76 9.05 -7.07 7.49
CA THR A 76 10.46 -6.95 7.06
C THR A 76 10.57 -6.47 5.61
N ARG A 77 9.69 -6.92 4.72
CA ARG A 77 9.65 -6.43 3.33
C ARG A 77 9.23 -4.97 3.27
N VAL A 78 8.23 -4.56 4.05
CA VAL A 78 7.79 -3.15 4.13
C VAL A 78 8.90 -2.24 4.64
N LYS A 79 9.64 -2.61 5.69
CA LYS A 79 10.81 -1.84 6.17
C LYS A 79 11.82 -1.58 5.05
N ARG A 80 12.25 -2.62 4.37
CA ARG A 80 13.21 -2.48 3.25
C ARG A 80 12.61 -1.71 2.07
N PHE A 81 11.33 -1.91 1.76
CA PHE A 81 10.65 -1.16 0.71
C PHE A 81 10.61 0.35 1.00
N THR A 82 10.32 0.72 2.25
CA THR A 82 10.41 2.10 2.75
C THR A 82 11.81 2.67 2.56
N ASP A 83 12.86 1.93 2.91
CA ASP A 83 14.24 2.40 2.74
C ASP A 83 14.57 2.63 1.25
N ILE A 84 14.10 1.76 0.36
CA ILE A 84 14.25 1.92 -1.10
C ILE A 84 13.57 3.21 -1.58
N ILE A 85 12.33 3.49 -1.13
CA ILE A 85 11.61 4.71 -1.51
C ILE A 85 12.32 5.96 -0.98
N LYS A 86 12.88 5.94 0.23
CA LYS A 86 13.63 7.08 0.76
C LYS A 86 14.87 7.41 -0.09
N VAL A 87 15.55 6.39 -0.63
CA VAL A 87 16.64 6.61 -1.61
C VAL A 87 16.11 7.26 -2.90
N LEU A 88 14.92 6.89 -3.36
CA LEU A 88 14.28 7.51 -4.52
C LEU A 88 13.96 8.99 -4.31
N ILE A 89 13.43 9.33 -3.13
CA ILE A 89 13.12 10.72 -2.75
C ILE A 89 14.41 11.53 -2.72
N ALA A 90 15.45 11.04 -2.03
CA ALA A 90 16.74 11.73 -1.92
C ALA A 90 17.40 11.95 -3.29
N SER A 91 17.39 10.94 -4.17
CA SER A 91 17.96 11.03 -5.53
C SER A 91 17.22 12.02 -6.43
N SER A 92 15.94 12.28 -6.17
CA SER A 92 15.11 13.22 -6.94
C SER A 92 15.31 14.68 -6.50
N ALA A 93 15.81 14.91 -5.28
CA ALA A 93 16.15 16.24 -4.78
C ALA A 93 17.48 16.80 -5.33
N GLU A 94 18.44 15.93 -5.68
CA GLU A 94 19.76 16.33 -6.18
C GLU A 94 19.78 17.08 -7.54
N PRO A 95 19.00 16.70 -8.58
CA PRO A 95 19.02 17.41 -9.86
C PRO A 95 18.45 18.84 -9.79
N ALA A 96 17.52 19.13 -8.86
CA ALA A 96 16.95 20.47 -8.72
C ALA A 96 17.99 21.53 -8.26
N ALA A 97 18.88 21.14 -7.34
CA ALA A 97 19.94 22.02 -6.84
C ALA A 97 21.03 22.31 -7.90
N ASN A 98 21.35 21.32 -8.75
CA ASN A 98 22.34 21.49 -9.82
C ASN A 98 21.78 22.23 -11.04
N GLU A 99 20.50 22.02 -11.40
CA GLU A 99 19.85 22.78 -12.47
C GLU A 99 19.66 24.26 -12.11
N GLN A 100 19.31 24.60 -10.86
CA GLN A 100 19.22 26.02 -10.45
C GLN A 100 20.60 26.71 -10.50
N ARG A 101 21.69 25.98 -10.19
CA ARG A 101 23.06 26.49 -10.30
C ARG A 101 23.50 26.70 -11.76
N ALA A 102 23.15 25.76 -12.66
CA ALA A 102 23.44 25.82 -14.09
C ALA A 102 22.55 26.82 -14.87
N LYS A 103 21.29 26.98 -14.46
CA LYS A 103 20.40 28.04 -14.97
C LYS A 103 20.91 29.41 -14.54
N SER A 104 21.41 29.59 -13.32
CA SER A 104 22.01 30.86 -12.86
C SER A 104 23.29 31.26 -13.62
N SER A 105 24.10 30.29 -14.06
CA SER A 105 25.34 30.54 -14.80
C SER A 105 25.07 30.80 -16.28
N SER A 106 24.15 30.04 -16.90
CA SER A 106 23.73 30.25 -18.29
C SER A 106 22.93 31.55 -18.47
N LEU A 107 22.09 31.95 -17.50
CA LEU A 107 21.42 33.25 -17.49
C LEU A 107 22.39 34.42 -17.43
N LYS A 108 23.52 34.31 -16.71
CA LYS A 108 24.56 35.34 -16.67
C LYS A 108 25.31 35.48 -18.00
N ILE A 109 25.58 34.36 -18.67
CA ILE A 109 26.23 34.34 -19.99
C ILE A 109 25.28 34.87 -21.08
N MET A 110 24.01 34.46 -21.05
CA MET A 110 22.97 34.92 -21.97
C MET A 110 22.62 36.40 -21.78
N ALA A 111 22.62 36.91 -20.54
CA ALA A 111 22.43 38.34 -20.27
C ALA A 111 23.59 39.20 -20.80
N LEU A 112 24.82 38.67 -20.78
CA LEU A 112 25.99 39.32 -21.36
C LEU A 112 25.91 39.37 -22.90
N LEU A 113 25.43 38.30 -23.54
CA LEU A 113 25.23 38.21 -25.00
C LEU A 113 24.04 39.06 -25.49
N ARG A 114 22.92 39.12 -24.75
CA ARG A 114 21.75 39.95 -25.11
C ARG A 114 22.02 41.45 -24.99
N ARG A 115 22.94 41.85 -24.10
CA ARG A 115 23.36 43.25 -23.96
C ARG A 115 24.13 43.75 -25.20
N TRP A 116 24.57 42.85 -26.08
CA TRP A 116 25.26 43.20 -27.33
C TRP A 116 24.36 43.16 -28.58
N SER A 117 23.22 42.47 -28.57
CA SER A 117 22.47 42.20 -29.82
C SER A 117 21.14 42.94 -29.99
N GLY A 118 20.71 43.79 -29.05
CA GLY A 118 19.63 44.77 -29.28
C GLY A 118 18.35 44.22 -29.94
N MET A 119 17.92 43.00 -29.62
CA MET A 119 16.70 42.41 -30.17
C MET A 119 15.71 42.07 -29.06
N THR A 120 14.54 42.69 -29.14
CA THR A 120 13.30 42.23 -28.52
C THR A 120 12.61 41.28 -29.49
N ASN A 121 12.26 40.06 -29.07
CA ASN A 121 10.88 39.59 -29.15
C ASN A 121 10.65 38.13 -28.71
N ASP A 122 9.38 37.92 -28.39
CA ASP A 122 8.56 36.72 -28.52
C ASP A 122 8.79 35.54 -27.56
N SER A 123 7.70 35.25 -26.85
CA SER A 123 7.56 34.09 -25.97
C SER A 123 7.21 32.86 -26.82
N PRO A 124 7.86 31.72 -26.60
CA PRO A 124 7.45 30.46 -27.23
C PRO A 124 6.19 29.90 -26.55
N PRO A 125 5.47 28.97 -27.21
CA PRO A 125 4.25 28.38 -26.66
C PRO A 125 4.56 27.51 -25.44
N ARG A 126 3.69 27.59 -24.42
CA ARG A 126 3.73 26.76 -23.22
C ARG A 126 3.58 25.28 -23.59
N SER A 127 4.59 24.47 -23.28
CA SER A 127 4.40 23.05 -23.02
C SER A 127 3.44 22.90 -21.84
N VAL A 128 2.51 21.94 -21.94
CA VAL A 128 1.73 21.49 -20.79
C VAL A 128 2.71 20.65 -19.96
N ASP A 129 3.48 21.33 -19.11
CA ASP A 129 4.41 20.68 -18.20
C ASP A 129 3.58 19.86 -17.20
N ALA A 130 3.83 18.56 -17.12
CA ALA A 130 3.36 17.74 -16.02
C ALA A 130 3.88 18.39 -14.73
N GLU A 131 2.99 18.70 -13.79
CA GLU A 131 3.39 19.30 -12.52
C GLU A 131 4.47 18.43 -11.85
N PRO A 132 5.55 19.04 -11.34
CA PRO A 132 6.62 18.29 -10.70
C PRO A 132 6.07 17.55 -9.48
N ALA A 133 6.38 16.26 -9.37
CA ALA A 133 6.01 15.44 -8.23
C ALA A 133 6.57 16.03 -6.92
N VAL A 134 5.66 16.35 -5.98
CA VAL A 134 6.01 16.87 -4.65
C VAL A 134 6.29 15.69 -3.72
N THR A 135 7.39 15.74 -2.97
CA THR A 135 7.86 14.63 -2.11
C THR A 135 8.14 15.12 -0.68
N GLU A 136 7.46 16.17 -0.26
CA GLU A 136 7.73 16.86 1.01
C GLU A 136 7.35 16.02 2.22
N HIS A 137 6.31 15.19 2.09
CA HIS A 137 5.72 14.47 3.21
C HIS A 137 5.93 12.96 3.16
N LEU A 138 6.11 12.37 1.98
CA LEU A 138 6.17 10.92 1.81
C LEU A 138 7.20 10.23 2.72
N SER A 139 8.41 10.79 2.87
CA SER A 139 9.43 10.18 3.75
C SER A 139 8.95 10.11 5.21
N GLN A 140 8.27 11.14 5.69
CA GLN A 140 7.72 11.18 7.05
C GLN A 140 6.59 10.18 7.21
N TRP A 141 5.66 10.10 6.24
CA TRP A 141 4.57 9.12 6.28
C TRP A 141 5.07 7.68 6.31
N LEU A 142 6.17 7.39 5.60
CA LEU A 142 6.81 6.08 5.65
C LEU A 142 7.40 5.78 7.04
N ASP A 143 8.02 6.76 7.70
CA ASP A 143 8.54 6.60 9.07
C ASP A 143 7.42 6.38 10.10
N GLU A 144 6.34 7.14 9.97
CA GLU A 144 5.14 7.00 10.80
C GLU A 144 4.49 5.62 10.58
N ALA A 145 4.40 5.15 9.34
CA ALA A 145 3.87 3.83 9.01
C ALA A 145 4.67 2.70 9.68
N ILE A 146 6.01 2.73 9.60
CA ILE A 146 6.87 1.73 10.25
C ILE A 146 6.70 1.76 11.77
N THR A 147 6.70 2.96 12.36
CA THR A 147 6.54 3.14 13.81
C THR A 147 5.17 2.63 14.28
N PHE A 148 4.11 2.95 13.54
CA PHE A 148 2.76 2.49 13.84
C PHE A 148 2.67 0.97 13.79
N LEU A 149 3.08 0.35 12.68
CA LEU A 149 3.04 -1.10 12.49
C LEU A 149 3.85 -1.85 13.56
N GLU A 150 5.03 -1.33 13.93
CA GLU A 150 5.83 -1.91 15.02
C GLU A 150 5.07 -1.86 16.36
N SER A 151 4.40 -0.75 16.67
CA SER A 151 3.63 -0.58 17.92
C SER A 151 2.37 -1.44 17.99
N GLN A 152 1.81 -1.82 16.84
CA GLN A 152 0.58 -2.62 16.72
C GLN A 152 0.88 -4.08 16.32
N ARG A 153 2.13 -4.53 16.47
CA ARG A 153 2.52 -5.89 16.07
C ARG A 153 1.83 -6.94 16.93
N ASN A 154 1.26 -7.94 16.26
CA ASN A 154 0.92 -9.26 16.83
C ASN A 154 1.57 -10.36 15.96
N GLU A 155 1.29 -11.63 16.25
CA GLU A 155 1.90 -12.77 15.54
C GLU A 155 1.44 -12.87 14.07
N TYR A 156 0.16 -12.58 13.83
CA TYR A 156 -0.48 -12.71 12.52
C TYR A 156 -1.06 -11.39 12.04
N LEU A 157 -1.23 -11.30 10.73
CA LEU A 157 -2.07 -10.33 10.05
C LEU A 157 -3.37 -11.00 9.59
N LEU A 158 -4.43 -10.21 9.50
CA LEU A 158 -5.70 -10.55 8.87
C LEU A 158 -6.08 -9.45 7.89
N LEU A 159 -6.34 -9.82 6.65
CA LEU A 159 -6.88 -8.97 5.61
C LEU A 159 -8.29 -9.47 5.24
N GLU A 160 -9.28 -8.65 5.56
CA GLU A 160 -10.68 -8.86 5.21
C GLU A 160 -11.01 -8.13 3.92
N THR A 161 -11.54 -8.85 2.93
CA THR A 161 -11.97 -8.31 1.63
C THR A 161 -13.46 -8.48 1.40
N ILE A 162 -14.19 -9.08 2.34
CA ILE A 162 -15.57 -9.52 2.13
C ILE A 162 -16.50 -8.40 1.65
N GLU A 163 -16.38 -7.18 2.17
CA GLU A 163 -17.19 -6.05 1.70
C GLU A 163 -16.91 -5.65 0.25
N LEU A 164 -15.71 -5.91 -0.27
CA LEU A 164 -15.38 -5.72 -1.68
C LEU A 164 -15.93 -6.88 -2.52
N ASP A 165 -15.77 -8.10 -2.02
CA ASP A 165 -16.13 -9.33 -2.75
C ASP A 165 -17.64 -9.41 -3.00
N VAL A 166 -18.45 -9.08 -1.99
CA VAL A 166 -19.93 -9.08 -2.09
C VAL A 166 -20.50 -7.97 -2.97
N MET A 167 -19.68 -7.02 -3.42
CA MET A 167 -20.11 -6.05 -4.44
C MET A 167 -20.22 -6.70 -5.83
N SER A 168 -19.44 -7.75 -6.07
CA SER A 168 -19.29 -8.37 -7.40
C SER A 168 -19.95 -9.74 -7.46
N GLU A 169 -19.93 -10.48 -6.35
CA GLU A 169 -20.40 -11.85 -6.27
C GLU A 169 -21.32 -12.05 -5.05
N SER A 170 -22.14 -13.10 -5.08
CA SER A 170 -22.99 -13.50 -3.94
C SER A 170 -22.96 -15.00 -3.68
N GLU A 171 -22.41 -15.78 -4.61
CA GLU A 171 -22.29 -17.23 -4.47
C GLU A 171 -21.08 -17.57 -3.58
N PRO A 172 -21.23 -18.44 -2.56
CA PRO A 172 -20.17 -18.71 -1.59
C PRO A 172 -18.86 -19.19 -2.20
N ASP A 173 -18.92 -20.09 -3.19
CA ASP A 173 -17.73 -20.60 -3.88
C ASP A 173 -17.05 -19.53 -4.74
N ALA A 174 -17.83 -18.61 -5.33
CA ALA A 174 -17.29 -17.49 -6.09
C ALA A 174 -16.58 -16.47 -5.18
N LEU A 175 -17.18 -16.15 -4.02
CA LEU A 175 -16.57 -15.31 -2.99
C LEU A 175 -15.25 -15.89 -2.50
N ARG A 176 -15.19 -17.19 -2.22
CA ARG A 176 -13.94 -17.87 -1.89
C ARG A 176 -12.89 -17.71 -3.00
N GLY A 177 -13.29 -17.87 -4.26
CA GLY A 177 -12.42 -17.69 -5.42
C GLY A 177 -11.83 -16.28 -5.55
N LEU A 178 -12.57 -15.24 -5.13
CA LEU A 178 -12.07 -13.87 -5.07
C LEU A 178 -10.97 -13.71 -4.01
N VAL A 179 -11.18 -14.26 -2.81
CA VAL A 179 -10.16 -14.26 -1.74
C VAL A 179 -8.90 -15.02 -2.19
N GLU A 180 -9.05 -16.19 -2.81
CA GLU A 180 -7.93 -16.97 -3.36
C GLU A 180 -7.17 -16.21 -4.47
N THR A 181 -7.88 -15.42 -5.28
CA THR A 181 -7.27 -14.54 -6.28
C THR A 181 -6.46 -13.42 -5.63
N GLU A 182 -6.97 -12.81 -4.55
CA GLU A 182 -6.25 -11.77 -3.81
C GLU A 182 -5.04 -12.33 -3.05
N ILE A 183 -5.11 -13.57 -2.55
CA ILE A 183 -3.95 -14.31 -2.04
C ILE A 183 -2.86 -14.40 -3.11
N GLU A 184 -3.22 -14.73 -4.35
CA GLU A 184 -2.24 -14.81 -5.44
C GLU A 184 -1.64 -13.45 -5.77
N ARG A 185 -2.42 -12.37 -5.71
CA ARG A 185 -1.90 -10.99 -5.83
C ARG A 185 -0.88 -10.67 -4.73
N CYS A 186 -1.13 -11.09 -3.49
CA CYS A 186 -0.17 -10.95 -2.39
C CYS A 186 1.14 -11.72 -2.67
N ARG A 187 1.04 -12.96 -3.18
CA ARG A 187 2.24 -13.75 -3.55
C ARG A 187 3.03 -13.07 -4.66
N ARG A 188 2.37 -12.60 -5.71
CA ARG A 188 3.01 -11.88 -6.82
C ARG A 188 3.76 -10.63 -6.36
N VAL A 189 3.19 -9.85 -5.44
CA VAL A 189 3.87 -8.70 -4.82
C VAL A 189 5.13 -9.15 -4.06
N GLY A 190 5.05 -10.27 -3.33
CA GLY A 190 6.21 -10.87 -2.66
C GLY A 190 7.32 -11.28 -3.62
N GLU A 191 6.98 -11.93 -4.74
CA GLU A 191 7.95 -12.35 -5.75
C GLU A 191 8.58 -11.16 -6.49
N ALA A 192 7.79 -10.13 -6.80
CA ALA A 192 8.31 -8.89 -7.37
C ALA A 192 9.28 -8.17 -6.43
N PHE A 193 8.96 -8.13 -5.13
CA PHE A 193 9.83 -7.54 -4.13
C PHE A 193 11.16 -8.31 -3.99
N LYS A 194 11.12 -9.65 -4.03
CA LYS A 194 12.33 -10.49 -4.02
C LYS A 194 13.19 -10.29 -5.26
N ALA A 195 12.59 -9.96 -6.40
CA ALA A 195 13.31 -9.70 -7.64
C ALA A 195 14.07 -8.35 -7.63
N LEU A 196 13.80 -7.45 -6.67
CA LEU A 196 14.56 -6.21 -6.53
C LEU A 196 16.01 -6.50 -6.07
N PRO A 197 17.03 -5.90 -6.70
CA PRO A 197 18.44 -6.06 -6.32
C PRO A 197 18.71 -5.86 -4.83
N GLU A 198 19.67 -6.57 -4.24
CA GLU A 198 20.01 -6.42 -2.81
C GLU A 198 20.54 -5.01 -2.50
N ASP A 199 21.34 -4.44 -3.39
CA ASP A 199 21.82 -3.06 -3.27
C ASP A 199 20.65 -2.06 -3.36
N ILE A 200 20.52 -1.24 -2.33
CA ILE A 200 19.35 -0.37 -2.17
C ILE A 200 19.25 0.72 -3.25
N THR A 201 20.39 1.20 -3.76
CA THR A 201 20.42 2.23 -4.81
C THR A 201 20.02 1.64 -6.15
N GLN A 202 20.50 0.44 -6.47
CA GLN A 202 20.06 -0.31 -7.65
C GLN A 202 18.59 -0.70 -7.56
N ALA A 203 18.14 -1.14 -6.39
CA ALA A 203 16.73 -1.46 -6.13
C ALA A 203 15.82 -0.25 -6.36
N ALA A 204 16.23 0.93 -5.87
CA ALA A 204 15.55 2.19 -6.11
C ALA A 204 15.43 2.45 -7.62
N HIS A 205 16.53 2.40 -8.36
CA HIS A 205 16.51 2.61 -9.81
C HIS A 205 15.56 1.63 -10.54
N VAL A 206 15.63 0.33 -10.20
CA VAL A 206 14.73 -0.69 -10.78
C VAL A 206 13.27 -0.40 -10.44
N LEU A 207 12.97 -0.08 -9.18
CA LEU A 207 11.62 0.22 -8.71
C LEU A 207 11.03 1.44 -9.42
N LYS A 208 11.81 2.52 -9.56
CA LYS A 208 11.38 3.73 -10.29
C LYS A 208 11.03 3.41 -11.74
N ASN A 209 11.88 2.66 -12.43
CA ASN A 209 11.63 2.30 -13.82
C ASN A 209 10.42 1.37 -13.95
N ALA A 210 10.28 0.40 -13.04
CA ALA A 210 9.14 -0.53 -13.03
C ALA A 210 7.80 0.15 -12.72
N ALA A 211 7.82 1.24 -11.94
CA ALA A 211 6.63 2.05 -11.69
C ALA A 211 6.24 2.93 -12.89
N ALA A 212 7.22 3.44 -13.64
CA ALA A 212 7.00 4.33 -14.78
C ALA A 212 6.68 3.59 -16.09
N GLU A 213 7.28 2.42 -16.31
CA GLU A 213 7.19 1.66 -17.55
C GLU A 213 6.67 0.25 -17.30
N GLN A 214 5.75 -0.23 -18.14
CA GLN A 214 5.19 -1.57 -18.01
C GLN A 214 6.28 -2.63 -18.22
N GLN A 215 6.65 -3.32 -17.14
CA GLN A 215 7.63 -4.40 -17.16
C GLN A 215 6.96 -5.75 -17.43
N THR A 216 7.78 -6.78 -17.66
CA THR A 216 7.32 -8.17 -17.58
C THR A 216 7.30 -8.65 -16.14
N ALA A 217 6.59 -9.75 -15.88
CA ALA A 217 6.61 -10.40 -14.58
C ALA A 217 8.05 -10.77 -14.15
N PRO A 218 8.38 -10.63 -12.86
CA PRO A 218 7.49 -10.27 -11.76
C PRO A 218 7.38 -8.76 -11.49
N LEU A 219 8.15 -7.90 -12.17
CA LEU A 219 8.22 -6.46 -11.85
C LEU A 219 6.99 -5.66 -12.32
N ASP A 220 6.12 -6.26 -13.12
CA ASP A 220 4.89 -5.64 -13.65
C ASP A 220 3.94 -5.15 -12.54
N VAL A 221 4.01 -5.72 -11.34
CA VAL A 221 3.16 -5.34 -10.20
C VAL A 221 3.43 -3.92 -9.68
N PHE A 222 4.62 -3.36 -9.94
CA PHE A 222 4.97 -2.01 -9.51
C PHE A 222 4.42 -0.94 -10.45
N PHE A 223 3.99 -1.33 -11.65
CA PHE A 223 3.55 -0.39 -12.67
C PHE A 223 2.36 0.47 -12.20
N GLY A 224 2.51 1.78 -12.35
CA GLY A 224 1.52 2.78 -11.96
C GLY A 224 1.58 3.21 -10.49
N LEU A 225 2.46 2.63 -9.66
CA LEU A 225 2.70 3.14 -8.31
C LEU A 225 3.34 4.53 -8.37
N ARG A 226 2.98 5.37 -7.41
CA ARG A 226 3.59 6.70 -7.23
C ARG A 226 4.43 6.72 -5.97
N PHE A 227 5.58 7.39 -6.07
CA PHE A 227 6.52 7.61 -4.97
C PHE A 227 6.67 9.10 -4.69
N ASP A 228 5.52 9.76 -4.56
CA ASP A 228 5.36 11.17 -4.23
C ASP A 228 4.18 11.35 -3.26
N ASP A 229 3.87 12.59 -2.89
CA ASP A 229 2.83 12.90 -1.91
C ASP A 229 1.41 12.52 -2.41
N GLU A 230 1.26 12.20 -3.70
CA GLU A 230 0.03 11.67 -4.30
C GLU A 230 0.01 10.13 -4.36
N CYS A 231 0.89 9.45 -3.61
CA CYS A 231 1.02 7.99 -3.59
C CYS A 231 -0.27 7.21 -3.28
N ASN A 232 -1.23 7.83 -2.59
CA ASN A 232 -2.51 7.23 -2.23
C ASN A 232 -3.66 7.65 -3.17
N SER A 233 -3.45 8.66 -4.02
CA SER A 233 -4.50 9.29 -4.82
C SER A 233 -4.75 8.58 -6.15
N VAL A 234 -3.90 7.62 -6.54
CA VAL A 234 -4.04 6.89 -7.81
C VAL A 234 -5.15 5.85 -7.68
N PRO A 235 -6.23 5.96 -8.48
CA PRO A 235 -7.25 4.91 -8.53
C PRO A 235 -6.63 3.57 -8.92
N GLU A 236 -7.07 2.48 -8.27
CA GLU A 236 -6.63 1.09 -8.52
C GLU A 236 -5.13 0.79 -8.24
N LYS A 237 -4.35 1.80 -7.86
CA LYS A 237 -2.92 1.69 -7.51
C LYS A 237 -2.53 2.50 -6.26
N PRO A 238 -3.34 2.55 -5.19
CA PRO A 238 -2.93 3.26 -3.99
C PRO A 238 -1.75 2.55 -3.31
N LEU A 239 -0.78 3.32 -2.84
CA LEU A 239 0.33 2.79 -2.06
C LEU A 239 -0.17 2.21 -0.72
N GLY A 240 -1.09 2.91 -0.05
CA GLY A 240 -1.75 2.46 1.18
C GLY A 240 -1.12 3.01 2.46
N LEU A 241 -0.73 4.28 2.47
CA LEU A 241 -0.18 4.97 3.65
C LEU A 241 -1.27 5.69 4.47
N GLY A 242 -2.23 4.93 4.99
CA GLY A 242 -3.19 5.39 6.00
C GLY A 242 -3.22 4.36 7.11
N TRP A 243 -3.20 4.80 8.38
CA TRP A 243 -3.07 3.88 9.52
C TRP A 243 -3.91 4.36 10.69
N SER A 244 -4.67 3.45 11.29
CA SER A 244 -5.56 3.73 12.40
C SER A 244 -5.93 2.43 13.10
N THR A 245 -6.01 2.47 14.43
CA THR A 245 -6.58 1.38 15.22
C THR A 245 -8.11 1.42 15.26
N VAL A 246 -8.70 2.55 14.85
CA VAL A 246 -10.15 2.75 14.78
C VAL A 246 -10.58 2.57 13.33
N LEU A 247 -11.30 1.48 13.08
CA LEU A 247 -11.84 1.09 11.77
C LEU A 247 -13.37 1.11 11.80
N TYR A 248 -13.99 1.16 10.62
CA TYR A 248 -15.44 1.10 10.45
C TYR A 248 -16.02 -0.22 10.96
N TYR A 249 -15.35 -1.35 10.69
CA TYR A 249 -15.64 -2.62 11.35
C TYR A 249 -14.65 -2.84 12.50
N HIS A 250 -15.17 -2.85 13.72
CA HIS A 250 -14.43 -3.22 14.90
C HIS A 250 -14.60 -4.72 15.18
N LEU A 251 -13.50 -5.46 15.26
CA LEU A 251 -13.52 -6.87 15.66
C LEU A 251 -13.41 -7.01 17.17
N LEU A 252 -14.24 -7.88 17.74
CA LEU A 252 -14.18 -8.22 19.16
C LEU A 252 -13.07 -9.25 19.39
N ASN A 253 -12.28 -9.05 20.44
CA ASN A 253 -11.40 -10.12 20.94
C ASN A 253 -12.22 -11.22 21.64
N ARG A 254 -11.56 -12.30 22.05
CA ARG A 254 -12.21 -13.45 22.69
C ARG A 254 -13.04 -13.10 23.92
N GLU A 255 -12.52 -12.23 24.79
CA GLU A 255 -13.22 -11.82 26.02
C GLU A 255 -14.47 -11.00 25.68
N GLN A 256 -14.31 -9.97 24.84
CA GLN A 256 -15.41 -9.11 24.39
C GLN A 256 -16.51 -9.88 23.65
N PHE A 257 -16.12 -10.87 22.84
CA PHE A 257 -17.07 -11.69 22.10
C PHE A 257 -17.89 -12.58 23.05
N ALA A 258 -17.23 -13.23 24.02
CA ALA A 258 -17.92 -14.04 25.02
C ALA A 258 -18.89 -13.21 25.88
N GLU A 259 -18.49 -12.00 26.28
CA GLU A 259 -19.37 -11.06 26.99
C GLU A 259 -20.61 -10.70 26.15
N ALA A 260 -20.44 -10.40 24.86
CA ALA A 260 -21.53 -10.07 23.97
C ALA A 260 -22.51 -11.25 23.74
N GLU A 261 -22.01 -12.49 23.67
CA GLU A 261 -22.87 -13.68 23.56
C GLU A 261 -23.68 -13.94 24.83
N HIS A 262 -23.13 -13.63 26.00
CA HIS A 262 -23.84 -13.74 27.27
C HIS A 262 -24.98 -12.72 27.40
N GLU A 263 -24.84 -11.51 26.84
CA GLU A 263 -25.90 -10.49 26.89
C GLU A 263 -27.09 -10.78 25.96
N GLN A 264 -26.91 -11.65 24.96
CA GLN A 264 -27.94 -12.00 23.98
C GLN A 264 -28.79 -13.22 24.38
N ASN A 265 -28.36 -13.98 25.40
CA ASN A 265 -29.02 -15.20 25.89
C ASN A 265 -29.73 -14.99 27.23
#